data_AF-A0A212PI90-F1
#
_entry.id   AF-A0A212PI90-F1
#
_cell.length_a   1.000
_cell.length_b   1.000
_cell.length_c   1.000
_cell.angle_alpha   90.00
_cell.angle_beta   90.00
_cell.angle_gamma   90.00
#
_symmetry.space_group_name_H-M   'P 1'
#
loop_
_entity.id
_entity.type
_entity.pdbx_description
1 polymer ?
#
loop_
_entity_poly.entity_id
_entity_poly.type
_entity_poly.pdbx_seq_one_letter_code
_entity_poly.pdbx_strand_id
1 'polypeptide(L)'
;MKVSILNNDAGPRSTNIFNRLFSLFRRKYVTSLADVTSFTISSKDLSFLHIPHSAFATPSRYLLELYTRTSSIAEEPAPLLLFNPIFMFDTDTIMNVKKFVLGLDYKNNIIIAADKDKTPLAYCIPEASPLASARLLSLLSCVDAHLDAEFLKACGSKVSVGTIASLSFNNLCSNNGFNITEHLHQIYRWITERAILTVRKQGNDAIDKVPYAVFMPHHAGDVLFLSKAMGYTESPVQGVVVNSCYSDIFEELAPDRKVISFTATPMLRDGVNKPDDEYFFDVLPLLPEEDIVSHFFHYLRPSREYRICDFHLIDQFAFALGASPINNSELLANRPVTNHFEPKSPDAPKRVLLHFEGGWPLKVYPDEYQKELIQRLMHKGYQVTVLTGRSTYGEQVRTEPYTSLARYKYVLSEQHVMVGMDSFPVHYAAYVAGVPALCLFSSTKPSNSHAPVSHQYQYLNNNLGCEGCFGFDVCPLFKTKTCKSFASPEKVVDALQEMMSVLEKRSCCA
;
A
#
# COMPACT_ATOMS: atom_id res chain seq x y z
N MET A 1 15.78 -62.78 2.86
CA MET A 1 15.69 -61.98 4.10
C MET A 1 15.84 -60.52 3.68
N LYS A 2 14.77 -59.76 3.42
CA LYS A 2 13.85 -59.05 4.36
C LYS A 2 14.58 -58.11 5.34
N VAL A 3 14.53 -56.80 5.07
CA VAL A 3 14.27 -55.67 6.00
C VAL A 3 13.78 -54.49 5.13
N SER A 4 12.49 -54.36 4.83
CA SER A 4 11.49 -53.50 5.50
C SER A 4 11.89 -52.02 5.66
N ILE A 5 11.39 -51.17 4.76
CA ILE A 5 11.26 -49.72 4.95
C ILE A 5 10.04 -49.52 5.85
N LEU A 6 10.28 -49.08 7.08
CA LEU A 6 9.23 -48.60 7.96
C LEU A 6 8.90 -47.15 7.60
N ASN A 7 7.64 -46.94 7.22
CA ASN A 7 6.94 -45.68 7.32
C ASN A 7 7.10 -45.14 8.75
N ASN A 8 7.45 -43.86 8.87
CA ASN A 8 7.15 -43.10 10.08
C ASN A 8 6.56 -41.75 9.69
N ASP A 9 5.35 -41.57 10.20
CA ASP A 9 4.58 -40.33 10.28
C ASP A 9 5.45 -39.18 10.78
N ALA A 10 5.65 -38.19 9.91
CA ALA A 10 6.06 -36.85 10.32
C ALA A 10 4.95 -35.88 9.89
N GLY A 11 4.15 -35.47 10.88
CA GLY A 11 3.11 -34.45 10.71
C GLY A 11 3.66 -33.10 10.24
N PRO A 12 2.76 -32.15 9.88
CA PRO A 12 3.13 -30.91 9.20
C PRO A 12 3.75 -29.92 10.20
N ARG A 13 5.07 -29.94 10.37
CA ARG A 13 5.83 -28.92 11.10
C ARG A 13 7.14 -28.48 10.42
N SER A 14 7.31 -28.70 9.11
CA SER A 14 8.55 -28.33 8.40
C SER A 14 8.54 -26.99 7.65
N THR A 15 7.41 -26.26 7.58
CA THR A 15 7.36 -24.97 6.87
C THR A 15 7.95 -23.77 7.65
N ASN A 16 8.29 -23.94 8.92
CA ASN A 16 8.73 -22.83 9.78
C ASN A 16 10.27 -22.64 9.82
N ILE A 17 11.05 -23.65 9.43
CA ILE A 17 12.53 -23.57 9.42
C ILE A 17 13.03 -22.87 8.15
N PHE A 18 12.37 -23.09 7.00
CA PHE A 18 12.70 -22.38 5.76
C PHE A 18 12.41 -20.87 5.85
N ASN A 19 11.28 -20.45 6.44
CA ASN A 19 10.98 -19.04 6.64
C ASN A 19 11.92 -18.35 7.65
N ARG A 20 12.43 -19.07 8.67
CA ARG A 20 13.45 -18.54 9.59
C ARG A 20 14.82 -18.39 8.96
N LEU A 21 15.24 -19.29 8.07
CA LEU A 21 16.52 -19.18 7.36
C LEU A 21 16.53 -18.05 6.32
N PHE A 22 15.40 -17.74 5.66
CA PHE A 22 15.29 -16.56 4.80
C PHE A 22 15.23 -15.24 5.58
N SER A 23 14.77 -15.25 6.84
CA SER A 23 14.76 -14.05 7.70
C SER A 23 16.16 -13.59 8.18
N LEU A 24 17.20 -14.40 7.95
CA LEU A 24 18.60 -14.11 8.29
C LEU A 24 19.37 -13.41 7.17
N PHE A 25 18.88 -13.45 5.92
CA PHE A 25 19.40 -12.63 4.81
C PHE A 25 18.74 -11.25 4.79
N ARG A 26 18.80 -10.55 5.93
CA ARG A 26 18.17 -9.24 6.09
C ARG A 26 18.76 -8.25 5.08
N ARG A 27 17.86 -7.66 4.29
CA ARG A 27 18.11 -6.63 3.28
C ARG A 27 18.87 -5.48 3.95
N LYS A 28 20.09 -5.19 3.50
CA LYS A 28 20.93 -4.12 4.05
C LYS A 28 21.20 -3.09 2.96
N TYR A 29 20.94 -1.84 3.26
CA TYR A 29 21.35 -0.69 2.46
C TYR A 29 22.42 0.04 3.25
N VAL A 30 23.60 0.18 2.65
CA VAL A 30 24.73 0.85 3.29
C VAL A 30 24.70 2.34 2.97
N THR A 31 25.11 3.18 3.92
CA THR A 31 25.25 4.62 3.70
C THR A 31 26.39 5.22 4.52
N SER A 32 26.93 6.33 3.98
CA SER A 32 28.18 7.05 4.29
C SER A 32 29.45 6.56 3.56
N LEU A 33 30.29 7.52 3.16
CA LEU A 33 31.62 7.29 2.58
C LEU A 33 32.68 7.10 3.68
N ALA A 34 32.50 7.70 4.85
CA ALA A 34 33.41 7.55 5.98
C ALA A 34 33.08 6.27 6.77
N ASP A 35 31.80 6.13 7.14
CA ASP A 35 31.28 5.03 7.94
C ASP A 35 30.27 4.19 7.15
N VAL A 36 30.01 2.98 7.63
CA VAL A 36 29.05 2.06 6.99
C VAL A 36 27.85 1.92 7.91
N THR A 37 26.80 2.69 7.67
CA THR A 37 25.51 2.52 8.35
C THR A 37 24.62 1.62 7.51
N SER A 38 24.11 0.53 8.11
CA SER A 38 23.23 -0.42 7.40
C SER A 38 21.78 -0.25 7.81
N PHE A 39 20.89 -0.03 6.85
CA PHE A 39 19.44 0.02 7.02
C PHE A 39 18.77 -1.24 6.49
N THR A 40 17.65 -1.63 7.10
CA THR A 40 16.85 -2.77 6.65
C THR A 40 15.42 -2.37 6.34
N ILE A 41 14.92 -2.75 5.15
CA ILE A 41 13.47 -2.72 4.90
C ILE A 41 12.84 -3.90 5.63
N SER A 42 12.06 -3.57 6.63
CA SER A 42 11.48 -4.48 7.61
C SER A 42 9.99 -4.66 7.34
N SER A 43 9.48 -5.88 7.46
CA SER A 43 8.04 -6.14 7.37
C SER A 43 7.27 -5.89 8.67
N LYS A 44 7.97 -5.75 9.80
CA LYS A 44 7.35 -5.82 11.14
C LYS A 44 8.02 -4.94 12.19
N ASP A 45 9.34 -4.87 12.16
CA ASP A 45 10.14 -4.13 13.13
C ASP A 45 10.28 -2.69 12.66
N LEU A 46 10.17 -1.72 13.58
CA LEU A 46 10.46 -0.31 13.34
C LEU A 46 11.55 0.15 14.29
N SER A 47 12.51 0.88 13.73
CA SER A 47 13.55 1.59 14.48
C SER A 47 14.18 2.60 13.52
N PHE A 48 15.13 3.40 14.00
CA PHE A 48 15.94 4.24 13.13
C PHE A 48 16.61 3.44 11.97
N LEU A 49 17.11 2.22 12.22
CA LEU A 49 17.75 1.39 11.19
C LEU A 49 16.78 0.43 10.45
N HIS A 50 15.53 0.32 10.90
CA HIS A 50 14.51 -0.53 10.29
C HIS A 50 13.43 0.34 9.64
N ILE A 51 13.49 0.46 8.32
CA ILE A 51 12.56 1.22 7.49
C ILE A 51 11.33 0.35 7.20
N PRO A 52 10.09 0.86 7.32
CA PRO A 52 8.90 0.07 7.03
C PRO A 52 8.86 -0.42 5.58
N HIS A 53 8.45 -1.68 5.39
CA HIS A 53 8.06 -2.20 4.09
C HIS A 53 6.70 -1.62 3.71
N SER A 54 6.67 -0.84 2.63
CA SER A 54 5.44 -0.37 2.00
C SER A 54 5.31 -0.93 0.60
N ALA A 55 4.14 -1.50 0.28
CA ALA A 55 3.72 -1.91 -1.06
C ALA A 55 3.54 -0.74 -2.04
N PHE A 56 3.43 0.47 -1.50
CA PHE A 56 3.08 1.66 -2.24
C PHE A 56 4.28 2.61 -2.44
N ALA A 57 5.37 2.41 -1.70
CA ALA A 57 6.57 3.25 -1.80
C ALA A 57 7.51 2.80 -2.93
N THR A 58 7.92 3.74 -3.77
CA THR A 58 8.87 3.55 -4.87
C THR A 58 10.30 3.35 -4.36
N PRO A 59 11.21 2.80 -5.18
CA PRO A 59 12.64 2.77 -4.83
C PRO A 59 13.19 4.14 -4.42
N SER A 60 12.83 5.19 -5.16
CA SER A 60 13.22 6.57 -4.88
C SER A 60 12.74 7.09 -3.52
N ARG A 61 11.57 6.65 -3.05
CA ARG A 61 11.10 6.96 -1.69
C ARG A 61 12.02 6.35 -0.62
N TYR A 62 12.55 5.14 -0.84
CA TYR A 62 13.53 4.55 0.09
C TYR A 62 14.88 5.25 0.01
N LEU A 63 15.33 5.71 -1.17
CA LEU A 63 16.54 6.55 -1.27
C LEU A 63 16.40 7.84 -0.46
N LEU A 64 15.25 8.52 -0.57
CA LEU A 64 14.93 9.68 0.25
C LEU A 64 14.97 9.33 1.74
N GLU A 65 14.43 8.19 2.15
CA GLU A 65 14.46 7.75 3.56
C GLU A 65 15.88 7.55 4.07
N LEU A 66 16.73 6.89 3.27
CA LEU A 66 18.13 6.65 3.60
C LEU A 66 18.88 7.98 3.76
N TYR A 67 18.66 8.91 2.84
CA TYR A 67 19.22 10.26 2.93
C TYR A 67 18.77 10.97 4.20
N THR A 68 17.45 11.08 4.43
CA THR A 68 16.88 11.81 5.57
C THR A 68 17.37 11.26 6.91
N ARG A 69 17.35 9.93 7.09
CA ARG A 69 17.80 9.32 8.34
C ARG A 69 19.30 9.49 8.53
N THR A 70 20.11 9.26 7.50
CA THR A 70 21.58 9.39 7.65
C THR A 70 21.98 10.84 7.94
N SER A 71 21.36 11.80 7.25
CA SER A 71 21.62 13.22 7.47
C SER A 71 21.18 13.70 8.84
N SER A 72 20.20 13.06 9.50
CA SER A 72 19.73 13.48 10.82
C SER A 72 20.63 13.07 11.99
N ILE A 73 21.59 12.17 11.76
CA ILE A 73 22.55 11.72 12.78
C ILE A 73 23.99 12.16 12.51
N ALA A 74 24.23 12.79 11.36
CA ALA A 74 25.55 13.29 11.03
C ALA A 74 25.86 14.53 11.88
N GLU A 75 26.91 14.46 12.72
CA GLU A 75 27.37 15.59 13.53
C GLU A 75 27.86 16.75 12.66
N GLU A 76 28.52 16.40 11.54
CA GLU A 76 28.98 17.34 10.53
C GLU A 76 28.44 16.93 9.16
N PRO A 77 28.07 17.89 8.30
CA PRO A 77 27.72 17.62 6.92
C PRO A 77 28.84 16.84 6.21
N ALA A 78 28.50 15.69 5.62
CA ALA A 78 29.47 14.86 4.91
C ALA A 78 28.84 14.26 3.65
N PRO A 79 29.64 13.96 2.61
CA PRO A 79 29.13 13.26 1.44
C PRO A 79 28.52 11.90 1.76
N LEU A 80 27.32 11.64 1.25
CA LEU A 80 26.56 10.42 1.49
C LEU A 80 26.53 9.53 0.25
N LEU A 81 26.98 8.28 0.38
CA LEU A 81 26.83 7.26 -0.65
C LEU A 81 25.60 6.40 -0.37
N LEU A 82 24.53 6.60 -1.15
CA LEU A 82 23.25 5.92 -1.02
C LEU A 82 23.15 4.78 -2.04
N PHE A 83 23.02 3.54 -1.60
CA PHE A 83 22.86 2.40 -2.49
C PHE A 83 21.41 2.26 -2.98
N ASN A 84 21.24 1.92 -4.26
CA ASN A 84 19.92 1.79 -4.88
C ASN A 84 19.11 0.65 -4.22
N PRO A 85 17.92 0.94 -3.68
CA PRO A 85 17.17 -0.01 -2.86
C PRO A 85 16.61 -1.22 -3.63
N ILE A 86 16.64 -1.16 -4.96
CA ILE A 86 16.29 -2.27 -5.85
C ILE A 86 17.20 -3.47 -5.60
N PHE A 87 18.51 -3.25 -5.37
CA PHE A 87 19.50 -4.31 -5.36
C PHE A 87 19.88 -4.75 -3.95
N MET A 88 20.30 -6.01 -3.83
CA MET A 88 21.05 -6.50 -2.68
C MET A 88 22.53 -6.48 -3.05
N PHE A 89 23.34 -5.82 -2.23
CA PHE A 89 24.78 -5.72 -2.45
C PHE A 89 25.51 -6.59 -1.43
N ASP A 90 26.46 -7.41 -1.92
CA ASP A 90 27.46 -8.01 -1.05
C ASP A 90 28.55 -6.99 -0.67
N THR A 91 29.37 -7.35 0.32
CA THR A 91 30.41 -6.47 0.84
C THR A 91 31.43 -6.09 -0.23
N ASP A 92 31.81 -7.02 -1.11
CA ASP A 92 32.80 -6.76 -2.16
C ASP A 92 32.28 -5.75 -3.18
N THR A 93 31.01 -5.86 -3.56
CA THR A 93 30.37 -4.89 -4.46
C THR A 93 30.29 -3.52 -3.81
N ILE A 94 29.88 -3.45 -2.54
CA ILE A 94 29.85 -2.18 -1.79
C ILE A 94 31.23 -1.53 -1.81
N MET A 95 32.28 -2.29 -1.52
CA MET A 95 33.65 -1.79 -1.51
C MET A 95 34.13 -1.37 -2.90
N ASN A 96 33.75 -2.08 -3.96
CA ASN A 96 34.07 -1.73 -5.33
C ASN A 96 33.39 -0.42 -5.76
N VAL A 97 32.09 -0.26 -5.47
CA VAL A 97 31.35 0.98 -5.73
C VAL A 97 31.95 2.14 -4.95
N LYS A 98 32.26 1.94 -3.67
CA LYS A 98 32.90 2.95 -2.81
C LYS A 98 34.25 3.37 -3.39
N LYS A 99 35.13 2.42 -3.73
CA LYS A 99 36.44 2.69 -4.34
C LYS A 99 36.31 3.45 -5.65
N PHE A 100 35.33 3.09 -6.47
CA PHE A 100 35.04 3.77 -7.73
C PHE A 100 34.65 5.24 -7.51
N VAL A 101 33.69 5.49 -6.61
CA VAL A 101 33.23 6.86 -6.28
C VAL A 101 34.36 7.72 -5.71
N LEU A 102 35.21 7.16 -4.84
CA LEU A 102 36.36 7.86 -4.28
C LEU A 102 37.40 8.27 -5.33
N GLY A 103 37.40 7.64 -6.51
CA GLY A 103 38.25 8.02 -7.65
C GLY A 103 37.68 9.16 -8.51
N LEU A 104 36.50 9.68 -8.19
CA LEU A 104 35.80 10.74 -8.94
C LEU A 104 35.75 12.05 -8.14
N ASP A 105 35.39 13.16 -8.78
CA ASP A 105 35.17 14.46 -8.10
C ASP A 105 33.81 14.47 -7.37
N TYR A 106 33.70 13.69 -6.30
CA TYR A 106 32.47 13.52 -5.51
C TYR A 106 32.23 14.66 -4.50
N LYS A 107 33.18 15.57 -4.32
CA LYS A 107 33.06 16.66 -3.33
C LYS A 107 32.16 17.79 -3.82
N ASN A 108 32.20 18.05 -5.13
CA ASN A 108 31.47 19.15 -5.75
C ASN A 108 30.36 18.70 -6.71
N ASN A 109 30.28 17.40 -6.98
CA ASN A 109 29.33 16.84 -7.93
C ASN A 109 28.58 15.67 -7.29
N ILE A 110 27.28 15.57 -7.62
CA ILE A 110 26.55 14.33 -7.42
C ILE A 110 27.15 13.28 -8.35
N ILE A 111 27.50 12.12 -7.81
CA ILE A 111 27.98 10.98 -8.60
C ILE A 111 26.88 9.93 -8.66
N ILE A 112 26.50 9.52 -9.87
CA ILE A 112 25.67 8.33 -10.07
C ILE A 112 26.60 7.21 -10.54
N ALA A 113 26.86 6.25 -9.66
CA ALA A 113 27.59 5.04 -10.01
C ALA A 113 26.60 4.07 -10.66
N ALA A 114 26.86 3.68 -11.91
CA ALA A 114 26.00 2.82 -12.70
C ALA A 114 26.72 1.53 -13.10
N ASP A 115 25.95 0.48 -13.38
CA ASP A 115 26.49 -0.73 -14.00
C ASP A 115 26.69 -0.56 -15.51
N LYS A 116 27.18 -1.61 -16.18
CA LYS A 116 27.42 -1.59 -17.63
C LYS A 116 26.15 -1.34 -18.46
N ASP A 117 24.99 -1.68 -17.91
CA ASP A 117 23.67 -1.56 -18.55
C ASP A 117 23.00 -0.21 -18.23
N LYS A 118 23.77 0.71 -17.61
CA LYS A 118 23.37 2.08 -17.22
C LYS A 118 22.34 2.13 -16.10
N THR A 119 22.19 1.04 -15.34
CA THR A 119 21.30 1.01 -14.18
C THR A 119 22.02 1.64 -12.97
N PRO A 120 21.40 2.58 -12.24
CA PRO A 120 22.02 3.17 -11.05
C PRO A 120 22.29 2.13 -9.97
N LEU A 121 23.52 2.00 -9.51
CA LEU A 121 23.89 1.17 -8.36
C LEU A 121 23.90 1.98 -7.07
N ALA A 122 24.41 3.21 -7.11
CA ALA A 122 24.48 4.10 -5.97
C ALA A 122 24.53 5.58 -6.39
N TYR A 123 24.18 6.44 -5.45
CA TYR A 123 24.17 7.90 -5.57
C TYR A 123 25.07 8.49 -4.49
N CYS A 124 26.15 9.17 -4.88
CA CYS A 124 26.95 9.96 -3.96
C CYS A 124 26.46 11.40 -3.98
N ILE A 125 25.89 11.85 -2.86
CA ILE A 125 25.41 13.21 -2.68
C ILE A 125 26.50 14.01 -1.94
N PRO A 126 27.04 15.11 -2.52
CA PRO A 126 28.05 15.91 -1.86
C PRO A 126 27.46 16.71 -0.71
N GLU A 127 28.32 17.10 0.23
CA GLU A 127 27.98 17.94 1.38
C GLU A 127 27.30 19.25 0.97
N ALA A 128 27.91 19.97 0.02
CA ALA A 128 27.44 21.27 -0.45
C ALA A 128 26.34 21.17 -1.53
N SER A 129 25.71 19.99 -1.70
CA SER A 129 24.70 19.82 -2.74
C SER A 129 23.51 20.74 -2.46
N PRO A 130 23.10 21.61 -3.41
CA PRO A 130 21.92 22.45 -3.29
C PRO A 130 20.62 21.64 -3.46
N LEU A 131 20.59 20.38 -3.01
CA LEU A 131 19.35 19.65 -2.75
C LEU A 131 18.64 20.27 -1.53
N ALA A 132 18.38 21.59 -1.60
CA ALA A 132 17.58 22.36 -0.64
C ALA A 132 16.20 21.71 -0.43
N SER A 133 15.78 20.87 -1.39
CA SER A 133 14.67 19.95 -1.30
C SER A 133 15.14 18.50 -1.45
N ALA A 134 15.47 17.84 -0.34
CA ALA A 134 15.72 16.40 -0.30
C ALA A 134 14.59 15.60 -1.00
N ARG A 135 13.36 16.13 -0.97
CA ARG A 135 12.18 15.57 -1.66
C ARG A 135 12.43 15.25 -3.14
N LEU A 136 13.32 15.95 -3.85
CA LEU A 136 13.60 15.65 -5.26
C LEU A 136 14.21 14.25 -5.47
N LEU A 137 14.85 13.67 -4.44
CA LEU A 137 15.32 12.29 -4.49
C LEU A 137 14.17 11.29 -4.69
N SER A 138 12.93 11.61 -4.32
CA SER A 138 11.78 10.74 -4.56
C SER A 138 11.31 10.72 -6.02
N LEU A 139 11.88 11.56 -6.89
CA LEU A 139 11.56 11.63 -8.32
C LEU A 139 12.60 10.96 -9.22
N LEU A 140 13.64 10.35 -8.64
CA LEU A 140 14.61 9.57 -9.39
C LEU A 140 13.98 8.28 -9.92
N SER A 141 14.33 7.86 -11.13
CA SER A 141 13.84 6.64 -11.74
C SER A 141 14.37 5.40 -11.02
N CYS A 142 15.59 5.49 -10.48
CA CYS A 142 16.32 4.35 -9.91
C CYS A 142 16.59 3.22 -10.90
N VAL A 143 16.31 3.40 -12.18
CA VAL A 143 16.45 2.36 -13.22
C VAL A 143 17.24 2.85 -14.44
N ASP A 144 17.44 4.16 -14.58
CA ASP A 144 18.23 4.77 -15.66
C ASP A 144 19.12 5.90 -15.11
N ALA A 145 20.43 5.66 -15.07
CA ALA A 145 21.40 6.59 -14.50
C ALA A 145 21.57 7.87 -15.32
N HIS A 146 21.35 7.83 -16.63
CA HIS A 146 21.44 9.02 -17.46
C HIS A 146 20.23 9.90 -17.30
N LEU A 147 19.04 9.29 -17.23
CA LEU A 147 17.80 10.00 -16.96
C LEU A 147 17.82 10.66 -15.57
N ASP A 148 18.26 9.93 -14.54
CA ASP A 148 18.43 10.47 -13.20
C ASP A 148 19.42 11.65 -13.17
N ALA A 149 20.53 11.54 -13.92
CA ALA A 149 21.48 12.63 -14.05
C ALA A 149 20.91 13.84 -14.80
N GLU A 150 20.12 13.62 -15.84
CA GLU A 150 19.42 14.69 -16.57
C GLU A 150 18.46 15.44 -15.64
N PHE A 151 17.67 14.71 -14.84
CA PHE A 151 16.77 15.30 -13.85
C PHE A 151 17.53 16.14 -12.81
N LEU A 152 18.56 15.59 -12.20
CA LEU A 152 19.34 16.31 -11.19
C LEU A 152 20.06 17.54 -11.79
N LYS A 153 20.54 17.46 -13.03
CA LYS A 153 21.08 18.62 -13.77
C LYS A 153 20.01 19.66 -14.07
N ALA A 154 18.81 19.24 -14.45
CA ALA A 154 17.68 20.13 -14.65
C ALA A 154 17.33 20.88 -13.36
N CYS A 155 17.49 20.25 -12.20
CA CYS A 155 17.35 20.88 -10.88
C CYS A 155 18.52 21.80 -10.48
N GLY A 156 19.49 22.04 -11.38
CA GLY A 156 20.64 22.93 -11.14
C GLY A 156 21.85 22.27 -10.46
N SER A 157 21.84 20.95 -10.25
CA SER A 157 22.98 20.24 -9.66
C SER A 157 24.09 19.96 -10.68
N LYS A 158 25.35 19.95 -10.23
CA LYS A 158 26.43 19.35 -11.00
C LYS A 158 26.42 17.84 -10.80
N VAL A 159 26.34 17.08 -11.90
CA VAL A 159 26.17 15.62 -11.85
C VAL A 159 27.10 14.93 -12.84
N SER A 160 27.77 13.89 -12.36
CA SER A 160 28.59 12.98 -13.17
C SER A 160 28.03 11.56 -13.07
N VAL A 161 27.97 10.86 -14.20
CA VAL A 161 27.62 9.44 -14.26
C VAL A 161 28.90 8.66 -14.50
N GLY A 162 29.17 7.67 -13.67
CA GLY A 162 30.33 6.79 -13.80
C GLY A 162 29.89 5.34 -13.95
N THR A 163 30.40 4.65 -14.97
CA THR A 163 30.06 3.24 -15.26
C THR A 163 31.12 2.29 -14.71
N ILE A 164 30.69 1.31 -13.92
CA ILE A 164 31.55 0.24 -13.40
C ILE A 164 31.42 -0.97 -14.33
N ALA A 165 32.25 -1.03 -15.37
CA ALA A 165 32.15 -2.04 -16.44
C ALA A 165 32.26 -3.51 -15.95
N SER A 166 32.91 -3.75 -14.81
CA SER A 166 33.06 -5.08 -14.21
C SER A 166 31.80 -5.58 -13.49
N LEU A 167 30.80 -4.73 -13.28
CA LEU A 167 29.54 -5.08 -12.63
C LEU A 167 28.41 -5.12 -13.64
N SER A 168 27.59 -6.16 -13.53
CA SER A 168 26.32 -6.29 -14.25
C SER A 168 25.32 -6.88 -13.27
N PHE A 169 24.29 -6.11 -12.95
CA PHE A 169 23.25 -6.53 -12.03
C PHE A 169 22.07 -7.12 -12.82
N ASN A 170 22.34 -8.14 -13.63
CA ASN A 170 21.29 -8.94 -14.29
C ASN A 170 20.51 -9.79 -13.28
N ASN A 171 21.02 -9.96 -12.07
CA ASN A 171 20.28 -10.54 -10.96
C ASN A 171 19.41 -9.45 -10.33
N LEU A 172 18.33 -9.05 -11.02
CA LEU A 172 17.21 -8.35 -10.39
C LEU A 172 16.81 -9.17 -9.17
N CYS A 173 17.06 -8.61 -7.99
CA CYS A 173 16.88 -9.34 -6.77
C CYS A 173 15.37 -9.43 -6.49
N SER A 174 14.74 -10.54 -6.88
CA SER A 174 13.36 -10.87 -6.49
C SER A 174 13.15 -10.84 -4.97
N ASN A 175 14.24 -10.78 -4.20
CA ASN A 175 14.25 -10.85 -2.74
C ASN A 175 14.20 -9.50 -2.01
N ASN A 176 14.31 -8.33 -2.65
CA ASN A 176 14.09 -7.03 -1.98
C ASN A 176 12.61 -6.60 -1.95
N GLY A 177 11.74 -7.44 -2.53
CA GLY A 177 10.31 -7.21 -2.58
C GLY A 177 9.86 -6.25 -3.67
N PHE A 178 10.77 -5.67 -4.47
CA PHE A 178 10.40 -4.99 -5.71
C PHE A 178 10.26 -6.04 -6.81
N ASN A 179 9.07 -6.17 -7.39
CA ASN A 179 8.88 -7.03 -8.56
C ASN A 179 9.04 -6.17 -9.81
N ILE A 180 10.27 -6.05 -10.28
CA ILE A 180 10.61 -5.11 -11.33
C ILE A 180 10.29 -5.73 -12.69
N THR A 181 9.12 -5.39 -13.21
CA THR A 181 8.69 -5.71 -14.58
C THR A 181 9.21 -4.64 -15.54
N GLU A 182 9.25 -4.97 -16.83
CA GLU A 182 9.59 -4.00 -17.89
C GLU A 182 8.62 -2.80 -17.89
N HIS A 183 7.33 -3.02 -17.64
CA HIS A 183 6.37 -1.92 -17.54
C HIS A 183 6.67 -1.01 -16.33
N LEU A 184 7.05 -1.56 -15.17
CA LEU A 184 7.40 -0.74 -14.00
C LEU A 184 8.67 0.09 -14.23
N HIS A 185 9.67 -0.44 -14.95
CA HIS A 185 10.79 0.37 -15.43
C HIS A 185 10.30 1.59 -16.21
N GLN A 186 9.39 1.37 -17.16
CA GLN A 186 8.84 2.43 -17.99
C GLN A 186 8.04 3.45 -17.15
N ILE A 187 7.33 3.02 -16.10
CA ILE A 187 6.63 3.93 -15.18
C ILE A 187 7.60 4.83 -14.42
N TYR A 188 8.68 4.27 -13.85
CA TYR A 188 9.67 5.09 -13.13
C TYR A 188 10.42 6.05 -14.04
N ARG A 189 10.74 5.62 -15.26
CA ARG A 189 11.31 6.50 -16.29
C ARG A 189 10.33 7.61 -16.66
N TRP A 190 9.07 7.27 -16.92
CA TRP A 190 8.04 8.26 -17.23
C TRP A 190 7.90 9.32 -16.13
N ILE A 191 7.86 8.92 -14.85
CA ILE A 191 7.80 9.86 -13.73
C ILE A 191 8.97 10.86 -13.77
N THR A 192 10.17 10.35 -13.99
CA THR A 192 11.40 11.16 -13.99
C THR A 192 11.46 12.08 -15.22
N GLU A 193 11.07 11.57 -16.40
CA GLU A 193 10.94 12.35 -17.63
C GLU A 193 9.93 13.50 -17.46
N ARG A 194 8.79 13.24 -16.82
CA ARG A 194 7.81 14.29 -16.52
C ARG A 194 8.33 15.28 -15.51
N ALA A 195 9.04 14.83 -14.48
CA ALA A 195 9.70 15.73 -13.55
C ALA A 195 10.70 16.67 -14.27
N ILE A 196 11.50 16.16 -15.21
CA ILE A 196 12.40 16.99 -16.04
C ILE A 196 11.62 18.06 -16.81
N LEU A 197 10.51 17.69 -17.47
CA LEU A 197 9.68 18.62 -18.21
C LEU A 197 9.08 19.71 -17.31
N THR A 198 8.57 19.32 -16.14
CA THR A 198 8.02 20.25 -15.14
C THR A 198 9.11 21.22 -14.66
N VAL A 199 10.31 20.74 -14.32
CA VAL A 199 11.43 21.60 -13.90
C VAL A 199 11.80 22.59 -14.99
N ARG A 200 11.94 22.13 -16.25
CA ARG A 200 12.25 23.00 -17.39
C ARG A 200 11.20 24.06 -17.62
N LYS A 201 9.92 23.75 -17.39
CA LYS A 201 8.81 24.69 -17.55
C LYS A 201 8.73 25.72 -16.43
N GLN A 202 8.95 25.31 -15.18
CA GLN A 202 8.79 26.17 -14.00
C GLN A 202 10.05 27.00 -13.70
N GLY A 203 11.22 26.52 -14.12
CA GLY A 203 12.51 27.11 -13.77
C GLY A 203 12.99 26.68 -12.37
N ASN A 204 14.30 26.81 -12.14
CA ASN A 204 14.93 26.29 -10.91
C ASN A 204 14.41 26.96 -9.64
N ASP A 205 14.14 28.28 -9.67
CA ASP A 205 13.71 29.04 -8.49
C ASP A 205 12.28 28.69 -8.02
N ALA A 206 11.50 28.03 -8.86
CA ALA A 206 10.13 27.62 -8.55
C ALA A 206 9.99 26.13 -8.18
N ILE A 207 11.08 25.35 -8.27
CA ILE A 207 11.03 23.89 -8.13
C ILE A 207 10.50 23.45 -6.75
N ASP A 208 10.81 24.20 -5.70
CA ASP A 208 10.36 23.93 -4.32
C ASP A 208 8.87 24.19 -4.12
N LYS A 209 8.24 24.92 -5.03
CA LYS A 209 6.81 25.24 -4.99
C LYS A 209 5.96 24.32 -5.86
N VAL A 210 6.60 23.49 -6.69
CA VAL A 210 5.87 22.54 -7.53
C VAL A 210 5.14 21.53 -6.64
N PRO A 211 3.81 21.39 -6.78
CA PRO A 211 3.02 20.44 -6.01
C PRO A 211 3.27 19.01 -6.48
N TYR A 212 3.15 18.05 -5.55
CA TYR A 212 3.17 16.63 -5.87
C TYR A 212 1.74 16.12 -6.05
N ALA A 213 1.55 15.21 -6.99
CA ALA A 213 0.37 14.40 -7.15
C ALA A 213 0.73 12.91 -7.07
N VAL A 214 -0.15 12.10 -6.50
CA VAL A 214 0.04 10.64 -6.43
C VAL A 214 -0.90 9.93 -7.39
N PHE A 215 -0.40 8.91 -8.07
CA PHE A 215 -1.19 8.10 -9.00
C PHE A 215 -1.77 6.88 -8.27
N MET A 216 -3.10 6.86 -8.08
CA MET A 216 -3.84 5.79 -7.40
C MET A 216 -5.18 5.48 -8.09
N PRO A 217 -5.16 4.85 -9.28
CA PRO A 217 -6.34 4.72 -10.12
C PRO A 217 -7.22 3.49 -9.82
N HIS A 218 -6.79 2.57 -8.94
CA HIS A 218 -7.16 1.16 -9.08
C HIS A 218 -8.47 0.76 -8.39
N HIS A 219 -8.59 0.92 -7.07
CA HIS A 219 -9.73 0.39 -6.31
C HIS A 219 -10.15 1.31 -5.16
N ALA A 220 -11.46 1.35 -4.87
CA ALA A 220 -12.06 2.20 -3.83
C ALA A 220 -11.45 2.03 -2.43
N GLY A 221 -11.04 0.80 -2.05
CA GLY A 221 -10.42 0.54 -0.75
C GLY A 221 -9.04 1.20 -0.62
N ASP A 222 -8.24 1.16 -1.68
CA ASP A 222 -6.93 1.82 -1.72
C ASP A 222 -7.09 3.34 -1.69
N VAL A 223 -8.07 3.88 -2.44
CA VAL A 223 -8.41 5.31 -2.41
C VAL A 223 -8.79 5.73 -0.99
N LEU A 224 -9.63 4.98 -0.28
CA LEU A 224 -9.99 5.26 1.11
C LEU A 224 -8.75 5.33 2.02
N PHE A 225 -7.89 4.30 2.00
CA PHE A 225 -6.73 4.26 2.88
C PHE A 225 -5.69 5.32 2.53
N LEU A 226 -5.50 5.60 1.24
CA LEU A 226 -4.66 6.69 0.77
C LEU A 226 -5.18 8.05 1.26
N SER A 227 -6.47 8.35 1.07
CA SER A 227 -7.05 9.62 1.50
C SER A 227 -6.91 9.82 3.00
N LYS A 228 -7.16 8.77 3.81
CA LYS A 228 -6.92 8.85 5.25
C LYS A 228 -5.44 9.11 5.56
N ALA A 229 -4.51 8.41 4.92
CA ALA A 229 -3.09 8.64 5.11
C ALA A 229 -2.69 10.08 4.75
N MET A 230 -3.24 10.65 3.67
CA MET A 230 -3.00 12.03 3.26
C MET A 230 -3.54 13.06 4.26
N GLY A 231 -4.66 12.76 4.94
CA GLY A 231 -5.21 13.61 6.00
C GLY A 231 -4.34 13.66 7.27
N TYR A 232 -3.52 12.64 7.52
CA TYR A 232 -2.67 12.52 8.72
C TYR A 232 -1.18 12.76 8.48
N THR A 233 -0.74 12.78 7.22
CA THR A 233 0.67 12.92 6.85
C THR A 233 0.95 14.35 6.41
N GLU A 234 1.90 15.00 7.06
CA GLU A 234 2.50 16.23 6.54
C GLU A 234 3.28 15.87 5.27
N SER A 235 2.65 16.07 4.12
CA SER A 235 3.16 15.64 2.82
C SER A 235 3.19 16.80 1.83
N PRO A 236 4.22 16.90 0.96
CA PRO A 236 4.20 17.81 -0.18
C PRO A 236 3.18 17.40 -1.25
N VAL A 237 2.56 16.22 -1.12
CA VAL A 237 1.50 15.75 -2.02
C VAL A 237 0.23 16.57 -1.79
N GLN A 238 -0.11 17.37 -2.81
CA GLN A 238 -1.29 18.23 -2.84
C GLN A 238 -2.41 17.71 -3.73
N GLY A 239 -2.20 16.61 -4.46
CA GLY A 239 -3.25 16.04 -5.28
C GLY A 239 -3.16 14.53 -5.51
N VAL A 240 -4.21 13.98 -6.11
CA VAL A 240 -4.34 12.57 -6.47
C VAL A 240 -4.81 12.44 -7.90
N VAL A 241 -4.27 11.48 -8.64
CA VAL A 241 -4.85 10.98 -9.89
C VAL A 241 -5.68 9.75 -9.57
N VAL A 242 -6.99 9.83 -9.81
CA VAL A 242 -7.96 8.80 -9.44
C VAL A 242 -9.05 8.65 -10.49
N ASN A 243 -9.62 7.46 -10.61
CA ASN A 243 -10.77 7.22 -11.46
C ASN A 243 -11.99 8.01 -10.93
N SER A 244 -12.76 8.63 -11.82
CA SER A 244 -13.91 9.48 -11.47
C SER A 244 -14.97 8.77 -10.63
N CYS A 245 -15.08 7.44 -10.71
CA CYS A 245 -15.99 6.66 -9.87
C CYS A 245 -15.58 6.59 -8.38
N TYR A 246 -14.38 7.06 -8.03
CA TYR A 246 -13.87 7.10 -6.66
C TYR A 246 -13.53 8.54 -6.19
N SER A 247 -13.79 9.56 -7.01
CA SER A 247 -13.47 10.95 -6.66
C SER A 247 -14.20 11.40 -5.40
N ASP A 248 -15.48 11.03 -5.24
CA ASP A 248 -16.29 11.39 -4.08
C ASP A 248 -15.70 10.87 -2.75
N ILE A 249 -15.09 9.67 -2.75
CA ILE A 249 -14.37 9.10 -1.61
C ILE A 249 -13.18 9.99 -1.23
N PHE A 250 -12.43 10.46 -2.22
CA PHE A 250 -11.27 11.30 -1.97
C PHE A 250 -11.65 12.70 -1.51
N GLU A 251 -12.60 13.33 -2.19
CA GLU A 251 -13.09 14.67 -1.87
C GLU A 251 -13.65 14.74 -0.44
N GLU A 252 -14.32 13.69 0.04
CA GLU A 252 -14.78 13.65 1.43
C GLU A 252 -13.63 13.55 2.44
N LEU A 253 -12.63 12.71 2.17
CA LEU A 253 -11.60 12.34 3.14
C LEU A 253 -10.36 13.24 3.10
N ALA A 254 -10.17 13.97 2.00
CA ALA A 254 -9.07 14.90 1.77
C ALA A 254 -9.55 16.15 1.00
N PRO A 255 -10.52 16.92 1.56
CA PRO A 255 -11.19 18.02 0.84
C PRO A 255 -10.25 19.16 0.43
N ASP A 256 -9.14 19.34 1.14
CA ASP A 256 -8.15 20.39 0.87
C ASP A 256 -7.13 19.98 -0.21
N ARG A 257 -7.32 18.83 -0.86
CA ARG A 257 -6.39 18.27 -1.84
C ARG A 257 -7.04 18.23 -3.22
N LYS A 258 -6.23 18.46 -4.26
CA LYS A 258 -6.67 18.45 -5.65
C LYS A 258 -6.99 17.04 -6.14
N VAL A 259 -8.14 16.87 -6.78
CA VAL A 259 -8.48 15.65 -7.53
C VAL A 259 -8.20 15.88 -9.02
N ILE A 260 -7.33 15.05 -9.58
CA ILE A 260 -7.06 14.94 -11.02
C ILE A 260 -7.79 13.69 -11.49
N SER A 261 -9.08 13.84 -11.79
CA SER A 261 -9.93 12.71 -12.15
C SER A 261 -9.81 12.34 -13.63
N PHE A 262 -9.89 11.06 -13.95
CA PHE A 262 -10.07 10.57 -15.31
C PHE A 262 -11.26 9.60 -15.37
N THR A 263 -11.85 9.42 -16.55
CA THR A 263 -12.97 8.50 -16.76
C THR A 263 -12.52 7.31 -17.60
N ALA A 264 -12.48 6.14 -16.97
CA ALA A 264 -12.25 4.84 -17.61
C ALA A 264 -12.98 3.75 -16.81
N THR A 265 -13.13 2.56 -17.38
CA THR A 265 -13.60 1.41 -16.61
C THR A 265 -12.58 1.11 -15.49
N PRO A 266 -13.00 1.04 -14.21
CA PRO A 266 -12.08 0.71 -13.13
C PRO A 266 -11.55 -0.72 -13.28
N MET A 267 -10.35 -0.95 -12.74
CA MET A 267 -9.77 -2.28 -12.76
C MET A 267 -10.63 -3.32 -12.03
N LEU A 268 -10.58 -4.55 -12.53
CA LEU A 268 -11.32 -5.71 -12.02
C LEU A 268 -12.85 -5.53 -12.04
N ARG A 269 -13.35 -4.59 -12.85
CA ARG A 269 -14.78 -4.41 -13.13
C ARG A 269 -15.07 -4.66 -14.61
N ASP A 270 -16.29 -5.11 -14.89
CA ASP A 270 -16.82 -5.29 -16.26
C ASP A 270 -15.89 -6.08 -17.21
N GLY A 271 -15.16 -7.06 -16.66
CA GLY A 271 -14.24 -7.91 -17.42
C GLY A 271 -12.85 -7.31 -17.67
N VAL A 272 -12.56 -6.11 -17.17
CA VAL A 272 -11.22 -5.50 -17.25
C VAL A 272 -10.30 -6.16 -16.22
N ASN A 273 -9.51 -7.14 -16.67
CA ASN A 273 -8.49 -7.80 -15.87
C ASN A 273 -7.10 -7.51 -16.45
N LYS A 274 -6.61 -6.28 -16.23
CA LYS A 274 -5.26 -5.87 -16.63
C LYS A 274 -4.36 -5.76 -15.40
N PRO A 275 -3.06 -6.06 -15.53
CA PRO A 275 -2.06 -5.68 -14.53
C PRO A 275 -2.07 -4.17 -14.22
N ASP A 276 -1.73 -3.80 -12.99
CA ASP A 276 -1.73 -2.41 -12.50
C ASP A 276 -0.80 -1.50 -13.32
N ASP A 277 0.32 -2.05 -13.80
CA ASP A 277 1.33 -1.35 -14.59
C ASP A 277 0.88 -1.13 -16.05
N GLU A 278 0.14 -2.06 -16.64
CA GLU A 278 -0.50 -1.86 -17.95
C GLU A 278 -1.62 -0.81 -17.88
N TYR A 279 -2.46 -0.89 -16.85
CA TYR A 279 -3.56 0.07 -16.66
C TYR A 279 -3.07 1.50 -16.47
N PHE A 280 -1.89 1.69 -15.85
CA PHE A 280 -1.25 3.00 -15.78
C PHE A 280 -1.10 3.66 -17.16
N PHE A 281 -0.57 2.91 -18.14
CA PHE A 281 -0.35 3.43 -19.49
C PHE A 281 -1.65 3.69 -20.27
N ASP A 282 -2.72 2.94 -20.00
CA ASP A 282 -4.05 3.23 -20.56
C ASP A 282 -4.63 4.55 -20.05
N VAL A 283 -4.30 4.91 -18.80
CA VAL A 283 -4.84 6.12 -18.14
C VAL A 283 -4.06 7.38 -18.54
N LEU A 284 -2.77 7.28 -18.85
CA LEU A 284 -1.94 8.46 -19.17
C LEU A 284 -2.53 9.39 -20.24
N PRO A 285 -3.05 8.90 -21.39
CA PRO A 285 -3.63 9.77 -22.42
C PRO A 285 -4.94 10.46 -21.99
N LEU A 286 -5.55 10.02 -20.88
CA LEU A 286 -6.79 10.57 -20.36
C LEU A 286 -6.57 11.70 -19.35
N LEU A 287 -5.32 11.96 -18.96
CA LEU A 287 -4.99 13.02 -18.02
C LEU A 287 -4.94 14.40 -18.69
N PRO A 288 -5.40 15.48 -18.01
CA PRO A 288 -5.25 16.83 -18.52
C PRO A 288 -3.78 17.21 -18.72
N GLU A 289 -3.42 17.69 -19.91
CA GLU A 289 -2.02 18.05 -20.23
C GLU A 289 -1.47 19.10 -19.27
N GLU A 290 -2.31 20.07 -18.87
CA GLU A 290 -1.97 21.12 -17.90
C GLU A 290 -1.54 20.56 -16.54
N ASP A 291 -2.17 19.48 -16.07
CA ASP A 291 -1.83 18.82 -14.81
C ASP A 291 -0.52 18.04 -14.92
N ILE A 292 -0.32 17.35 -16.06
CA ILE A 292 0.89 16.56 -16.34
C ILE A 292 2.17 17.41 -16.24
N VAL A 293 2.12 18.68 -16.63
CA VAL A 293 3.31 19.57 -16.68
C VAL A 293 3.38 20.58 -15.53
N SER A 294 2.40 20.57 -14.61
CA SER A 294 2.37 21.46 -13.44
C SER A 294 2.60 20.74 -12.12
N HIS A 295 2.67 19.41 -12.12
CA HIS A 295 2.89 18.59 -10.94
C HIS A 295 4.13 17.71 -11.09
N PHE A 296 4.66 17.30 -9.94
CA PHE A 296 5.48 16.11 -9.83
C PHE A 296 4.61 14.91 -9.51
N PHE A 297 4.88 13.75 -10.12
CA PHE A 297 4.05 12.56 -9.94
C PHE A 297 4.78 11.47 -9.16
N HIS A 298 4.08 10.82 -8.23
CA HIS A 298 4.51 9.57 -7.61
C HIS A 298 3.54 8.45 -7.98
N TYR A 299 4.06 7.33 -8.47
CA TYR A 299 3.25 6.13 -8.68
C TYR A 299 3.23 5.29 -7.40
N LEU A 300 2.06 5.18 -6.77
CA LEU A 300 1.89 4.51 -5.48
C LEU A 300 1.44 3.07 -5.62
N ARG A 301 1.98 2.30 -6.58
CA ARG A 301 1.81 0.83 -6.64
C ARG A 301 3.00 0.09 -7.27
N PRO A 302 4.25 0.33 -6.82
CA PRO A 302 5.50 -0.20 -7.38
C PRO A 302 5.73 -1.70 -7.17
N SER A 303 4.66 -2.51 -7.19
CA SER A 303 4.66 -3.98 -7.14
C SER A 303 5.35 -4.65 -5.94
N ARG A 304 5.42 -3.99 -4.78
CA ARG A 304 5.85 -4.70 -3.56
C ARG A 304 4.70 -5.46 -2.93
N GLU A 305 4.99 -6.70 -2.58
CA GLU A 305 4.01 -7.61 -2.02
C GLU A 305 3.58 -7.15 -0.62
N TYR A 306 2.36 -6.65 -0.45
CA TYR A 306 1.86 -6.28 0.89
C TYR A 306 1.61 -7.52 1.78
N ARG A 307 1.60 -8.74 1.24
CA ARG A 307 1.40 -9.99 2.03
C ARG A 307 2.48 -10.23 3.05
N ILE A 308 3.71 -9.92 2.68
CA ILE A 308 4.87 -10.15 3.54
C ILE A 308 5.01 -9.05 4.58
N CYS A 309 4.16 -8.03 4.54
CA CYS A 309 4.15 -6.92 5.46
C CYS A 309 3.14 -7.16 6.61
N ASP A 310 3.53 -6.77 7.82
CA ASP A 310 2.68 -6.74 9.01
C ASP A 310 2.13 -5.32 9.26
N PHE A 311 2.60 -4.31 8.54
CA PHE A 311 2.08 -2.94 8.64
C PHE A 311 0.74 -2.78 7.93
N HIS A 312 -0.14 -2.01 8.55
CA HIS A 312 -1.43 -1.65 8.00
C HIS A 312 -1.30 -0.81 6.73
N LEU A 313 -2.26 -0.90 5.80
CA LEU A 313 -2.21 -0.21 4.50
C LEU A 313 -2.15 1.32 4.67
N ILE A 314 -2.83 1.90 5.66
CA ILE A 314 -2.74 3.34 5.97
C ILE A 314 -1.29 3.74 6.28
N ASP A 315 -0.55 2.92 7.05
CA ASP A 315 0.84 3.20 7.40
C ASP A 315 1.77 3.05 6.19
N GLN A 316 1.50 2.06 5.35
CA GLN A 316 2.22 1.86 4.10
C GLN A 316 2.02 3.05 3.16
N PHE A 317 0.81 3.60 3.06
CA PHE A 317 0.52 4.82 2.31
C PHE A 317 1.18 6.04 2.94
N ALA A 318 1.09 6.22 4.25
CA ALA A 318 1.71 7.33 4.96
C ALA A 318 3.22 7.35 4.71
N PHE A 319 3.89 6.20 4.81
CA PHE A 319 5.30 6.08 4.46
C PHE A 319 5.56 6.49 3.01
N ALA A 320 4.75 5.99 2.06
CA ALA A 320 4.89 6.35 0.65
C ALA A 320 4.66 7.85 0.36
N LEU A 321 3.82 8.51 1.17
CA LEU A 321 3.54 9.95 1.12
C LEU A 321 4.59 10.82 1.80
N GLY A 322 5.54 10.22 2.53
CA GLY A 322 6.66 10.93 3.14
C GLY A 322 6.83 10.75 4.65
N ALA A 323 5.90 10.08 5.34
CA ALA A 323 6.08 9.77 6.76
C ALA A 323 7.33 8.91 6.97
N SER A 324 8.05 9.14 8.08
CA SER A 324 9.31 8.47 8.42
C SER A 324 9.22 7.80 9.80
N PRO A 325 8.34 6.79 9.99
CA PRO A 325 8.12 6.24 11.32
C PRO A 325 9.34 5.44 11.79
N ILE A 326 9.73 5.65 13.04
CA ILE A 326 10.83 4.92 13.71
C ILE A 326 10.36 4.04 14.87
N ASN A 327 9.09 4.11 15.25
CA ASN A 327 8.50 3.25 16.29
C ASN A 327 6.99 3.06 16.07
N ASN A 328 6.40 2.13 16.83
CA ASN A 328 4.98 1.78 16.68
C ASN A 328 4.00 2.88 17.12
N SER A 329 4.41 3.82 17.98
CA SER A 329 3.54 4.94 18.40
C SER A 329 3.34 5.98 17.31
N GLU A 330 4.20 6.00 16.29
CA GLU A 330 4.08 6.89 15.14
C GLU A 330 3.15 6.34 14.04
N LEU A 331 2.76 5.07 14.14
CA LEU A 331 1.85 4.44 13.18
C LEU A 331 0.42 4.99 13.31
N LEU A 332 -0.19 5.29 12.16
CA LEU A 332 -1.53 5.80 12.02
C LEU A 332 -2.60 4.75 12.34
N ALA A 333 -2.36 3.47 12.05
CA ALA A 333 -3.34 2.41 12.30
C ALA A 333 -3.66 2.22 13.79
N ASN A 334 -2.76 2.64 14.68
CA ASN A 334 -2.95 2.59 16.12
C ASN A 334 -3.75 3.79 16.66
N ARG A 335 -4.05 4.78 15.83
CA ARG A 335 -4.79 5.98 16.26
C ARG A 335 -6.28 5.66 16.43
N PRO A 336 -6.95 6.26 17.43
CA PRO A 336 -8.39 6.15 17.56
C PRO A 336 -9.11 6.60 16.29
N VAL A 337 -10.18 5.90 15.93
CA VAL A 337 -11.05 6.33 14.84
C VAL A 337 -11.86 7.55 15.28
N THR A 338 -11.85 8.60 14.47
CA THR A 338 -12.78 9.73 14.60
C THR A 338 -14.14 9.31 14.05
N ASN A 339 -15.17 9.30 14.88
CA ASN A 339 -16.52 8.90 14.47
C ASN A 339 -17.24 10.07 13.79
N HIS A 340 -17.68 9.89 12.54
CA HIS A 340 -18.54 10.86 11.86
C HIS A 340 -20.03 10.66 12.16
N PHE A 341 -20.43 9.45 12.55
CA PHE A 341 -21.77 9.16 13.04
C PHE A 341 -21.73 8.78 14.52
N GLU A 342 -22.71 9.25 15.27
CA GLU A 342 -23.01 8.67 16.56
C GLU A 342 -23.63 7.28 16.35
N PRO A 343 -23.09 6.22 17.00
CA PRO A 343 -23.68 4.91 16.92
C PRO A 343 -25.15 4.96 17.34
N LYS A 344 -26.04 4.50 16.47
CA LYS A 344 -27.47 4.45 16.79
C LYS A 344 -27.71 3.45 17.91
N SER A 345 -28.52 3.87 18.90
CA SER A 345 -29.10 2.92 19.85
C SER A 345 -29.85 1.85 19.06
N PRO A 346 -29.61 0.55 19.35
CA PRO A 346 -30.28 -0.53 18.65
C PRO A 346 -31.73 -0.64 19.11
N ASP A 347 -32.60 0.19 18.54
CA ASP A 347 -34.05 0.07 18.69
C ASP A 347 -34.55 -1.16 17.91
N ALA A 348 -35.65 -1.75 18.36
CA ALA A 348 -36.31 -2.80 17.59
C ALA A 348 -37.05 -2.20 16.38
N PRO A 349 -36.95 -2.79 15.17
CA PRO A 349 -36.16 -3.96 14.83
C PRO A 349 -34.67 -3.63 14.62
N LYS A 350 -33.80 -4.58 14.98
CA LYS A 350 -32.35 -4.48 14.77
C LYS A 350 -32.02 -4.50 13.28
N ARG A 351 -31.50 -3.40 12.73
CA ARG A 351 -31.10 -3.24 11.33
C ARG A 351 -29.63 -3.60 11.08
N VAL A 352 -29.37 -4.45 10.10
CA VAL A 352 -28.03 -4.86 9.66
C VAL A 352 -27.87 -4.68 8.15
N LEU A 353 -26.74 -4.11 7.75
CA LEU A 353 -26.31 -4.03 6.35
C LEU A 353 -25.26 -5.09 6.05
N LEU A 354 -25.51 -5.89 5.02
CA LEU A 354 -24.62 -6.94 4.55
C LEU A 354 -23.99 -6.55 3.21
N HIS A 355 -22.72 -6.86 3.02
CA HIS A 355 -22.00 -6.71 1.75
C HIS A 355 -21.13 -7.93 1.48
N PHE A 356 -21.50 -8.74 0.50
CA PHE A 356 -20.85 -10.04 0.22
C PHE A 356 -19.86 -10.04 -0.94
N GLU A 357 -19.78 -8.94 -1.67
CA GLU A 357 -18.93 -8.80 -2.85
C GLU A 357 -17.50 -8.41 -2.45
N GLY A 358 -16.54 -8.77 -3.30
CA GLY A 358 -15.12 -8.49 -3.12
C GLY A 358 -14.47 -8.17 -4.44
N GLY A 359 -13.26 -7.59 -4.39
CA GLY A 359 -12.52 -7.17 -5.60
C GLY A 359 -12.09 -8.32 -6.51
N TRP A 360 -12.23 -9.58 -6.09
CA TRP A 360 -11.98 -10.77 -6.92
C TRP A 360 -12.76 -11.99 -6.38
N PRO A 361 -12.93 -13.07 -7.18
CA PRO A 361 -13.86 -14.15 -6.85
C PRO A 361 -13.64 -14.81 -5.49
N LEU A 362 -12.39 -15.06 -5.08
CA LEU A 362 -12.10 -15.68 -3.78
C LEU A 362 -12.23 -14.74 -2.57
N LYS A 363 -12.57 -13.47 -2.79
CA LYS A 363 -13.02 -12.55 -1.73
C LYS A 363 -14.54 -12.51 -1.57
N VAL A 364 -15.31 -13.17 -2.44
CA VAL A 364 -16.77 -13.21 -2.36
C VAL A 364 -17.22 -14.24 -1.33
N TYR A 365 -18.13 -13.87 -0.43
CA TYR A 365 -18.68 -14.80 0.56
C TYR A 365 -19.46 -15.91 -0.16
N PRO A 366 -19.35 -17.21 0.19
CA PRO A 366 -19.99 -18.27 -0.57
C PRO A 366 -21.52 -18.11 -0.63
N ASP A 367 -22.15 -18.32 -1.78
CA ASP A 367 -23.60 -18.07 -1.97
C ASP A 367 -24.46 -18.86 -0.98
N GLU A 368 -24.07 -20.09 -0.64
CA GLU A 368 -24.72 -20.90 0.40
C GLU A 368 -24.64 -20.23 1.79
N TYR A 369 -23.49 -19.64 2.12
CA TYR A 369 -23.29 -18.94 3.39
C TYR A 369 -24.01 -17.60 3.42
N GLN A 370 -24.10 -16.89 2.28
CA GLN A 370 -24.89 -15.67 2.17
C GLN A 370 -26.37 -15.95 2.52
N LYS A 371 -26.97 -16.97 1.88
CA LYS A 371 -28.37 -17.34 2.10
C LYS A 371 -28.63 -17.79 3.53
N GLU A 372 -27.76 -18.65 4.07
CA GLU A 372 -27.87 -19.14 5.43
C GLU A 372 -27.75 -18.00 6.46
N LEU A 373 -26.79 -17.08 6.27
CA LEU A 373 -26.63 -15.93 7.16
C LEU A 373 -27.87 -15.02 7.17
N ILE A 374 -28.40 -14.68 5.99
CA ILE A 374 -29.61 -13.87 5.87
C ILE A 374 -30.77 -14.53 6.63
N GLN A 375 -31.00 -15.83 6.40
CA GLN A 375 -32.08 -16.58 7.05
C GLN A 375 -31.93 -16.60 8.57
N ARG A 376 -30.71 -16.86 9.08
CA ARG A 376 -30.43 -16.86 10.52
C ARG A 376 -30.69 -15.49 11.15
N LEU A 377 -30.24 -14.40 10.51
CA LEU A 377 -30.46 -13.04 10.98
C LEU A 377 -31.95 -12.68 11.04
N MET A 378 -32.70 -12.99 9.97
CA MET A 378 -34.14 -12.75 9.93
C MET A 378 -34.89 -13.56 11.00
N HIS A 379 -34.52 -14.82 11.21
CA HIS A 379 -35.10 -15.65 12.28
C HIS A 379 -34.83 -15.08 13.68
N LYS A 380 -33.71 -14.37 13.87
CA LYS A 380 -33.39 -13.64 15.10
C LYS A 380 -34.05 -12.25 15.18
N GLY A 381 -34.94 -11.90 14.25
CA GLY A 381 -35.69 -10.64 14.25
C GLY A 381 -34.93 -9.44 13.70
N TYR A 382 -33.82 -9.66 12.98
CA TYR A 382 -33.10 -8.58 12.32
C TYR A 382 -33.80 -8.17 11.01
N GLN A 383 -33.85 -6.87 10.77
CA GLN A 383 -34.16 -6.32 9.45
C GLN A 383 -32.86 -6.28 8.62
N VAL A 384 -32.83 -7.04 7.53
CA VAL A 384 -31.63 -7.21 6.69
C VAL A 384 -31.71 -6.34 5.45
N THR A 385 -30.67 -5.54 5.24
CA THR A 385 -30.39 -4.86 3.95
C THR A 385 -29.12 -5.46 3.35
N VAL A 386 -29.09 -5.71 2.04
CA VAL A 386 -27.89 -6.18 1.33
C VAL A 386 -27.45 -5.14 0.30
N LEU A 387 -26.22 -4.64 0.44
CA LEU A 387 -25.56 -3.81 -0.56
C LEU A 387 -25.05 -4.72 -1.70
N THR A 388 -25.62 -4.62 -2.90
CA THR A 388 -25.30 -5.52 -4.02
C THR A 388 -25.79 -4.98 -5.36
N GLY A 389 -25.19 -5.44 -6.45
CA GLY A 389 -25.77 -5.30 -7.79
C GLY A 389 -26.92 -6.27 -8.10
N ARG A 390 -27.17 -7.29 -7.25
CA ARG A 390 -28.25 -8.27 -7.45
C ARG A 390 -29.61 -7.65 -7.14
N SER A 391 -30.63 -8.02 -7.93
CA SER A 391 -31.98 -7.47 -7.79
C SER A 391 -32.70 -7.90 -6.52
N THR A 392 -32.53 -9.13 -6.04
CA THR A 392 -33.19 -9.62 -4.82
C THR A 392 -32.45 -10.79 -4.16
N TYR A 393 -32.61 -10.92 -2.83
CA TYR A 393 -32.28 -12.11 -2.03
C TYR A 393 -33.55 -12.79 -1.44
N GLY A 394 -34.73 -12.42 -1.95
CA GLY A 394 -36.05 -12.77 -1.41
C GLY A 394 -36.88 -11.51 -1.12
N GLU A 395 -38.20 -11.63 -1.11
CA GLU A 395 -39.14 -10.49 -0.96
C GLU A 395 -38.98 -9.71 0.35
N GLN A 396 -38.51 -10.38 1.40
CA GLN A 396 -38.36 -9.81 2.74
C GLN A 396 -36.99 -9.14 2.96
N VAL A 397 -36.08 -9.22 1.99
CA VAL A 397 -34.72 -8.67 2.09
C VAL A 397 -34.62 -7.43 1.22
N ARG A 398 -34.30 -6.29 1.83
CA ARG A 398 -34.04 -5.05 1.07
C ARG A 398 -32.69 -5.19 0.36
N THR A 399 -32.67 -5.00 -0.96
CA THR A 399 -31.44 -4.88 -1.75
C THR A 399 -31.18 -3.42 -2.09
N GLU A 400 -29.92 -3.00 -2.01
CA GLU A 400 -29.50 -1.64 -2.33
C GLU A 400 -28.27 -1.67 -3.24
N PRO A 401 -28.31 -1.06 -4.43
CA PRO A 401 -27.13 -0.92 -5.27
C PRO A 401 -26.21 0.19 -4.73
N TYR A 402 -24.90 -0.01 -4.90
CA TYR A 402 -23.94 1.07 -4.73
C TYR A 402 -23.95 1.96 -5.96
N THR A 403 -24.51 3.17 -5.85
CA THR A 403 -24.57 4.14 -6.96
C THR A 403 -23.68 5.36 -6.76
N SER A 404 -23.48 5.79 -5.51
CA SER A 404 -22.60 6.89 -5.12
C SER A 404 -22.25 6.77 -3.63
N LEU A 405 -21.20 7.48 -3.20
CA LEU A 405 -20.87 7.57 -1.78
C LEU A 405 -22.00 8.19 -0.98
N ALA A 406 -22.66 9.24 -1.50
CA ALA A 406 -23.79 9.87 -0.85
C ALA A 406 -24.96 8.88 -0.60
N ARG A 407 -25.30 8.05 -1.59
CA ARG A 407 -26.33 7.00 -1.42
C ARG A 407 -25.88 5.95 -0.42
N TYR A 408 -24.62 5.54 -0.47
CA TYR A 408 -24.08 4.57 0.47
C TYR A 408 -24.13 5.09 1.91
N LYS A 409 -23.73 6.34 2.16
CA LYS A 409 -23.84 6.99 3.47
C LYS A 409 -25.27 7.04 3.98
N TYR A 410 -26.22 7.35 3.11
CA TYR A 410 -27.64 7.34 3.47
C TYR A 410 -28.06 5.94 3.95
N VAL A 411 -27.81 4.90 3.14
CA VAL A 411 -28.17 3.51 3.50
C VAL A 411 -27.46 3.07 4.78
N LEU A 412 -26.17 3.39 4.93
CA LEU A 412 -25.36 3.04 6.09
C LEU A 412 -25.87 3.74 7.37
N SER A 413 -26.32 5.00 7.26
CA SER A 413 -26.88 5.75 8.38
C SER A 413 -28.16 5.12 8.92
N GLU A 414 -28.88 4.31 8.14
CA GLU A 414 -30.10 3.62 8.60
C GLU A 414 -29.79 2.40 9.48
N GLN A 415 -28.53 1.96 9.58
CA GLN A 415 -28.15 0.65 10.13
C GLN A 415 -27.61 0.78 11.55
N HIS A 416 -27.71 -0.30 12.34
CA HIS A 416 -27.01 -0.38 13.63
C HIS A 416 -25.60 -0.96 13.49
N VAL A 417 -25.41 -1.84 12.51
CA VAL A 417 -24.17 -2.57 12.30
C VAL A 417 -24.04 -2.98 10.84
N MET A 418 -22.80 -3.00 10.36
CA MET A 418 -22.44 -3.48 9.04
C MET A 418 -21.66 -4.80 9.13
N VAL A 419 -21.96 -5.75 8.25
CA VAL A 419 -21.13 -6.94 8.01
C VAL A 419 -20.67 -6.89 6.56
N GLY A 420 -19.37 -6.98 6.30
CA GLY A 420 -18.89 -6.92 4.92
C GLY A 420 -17.54 -7.58 4.70
N MET A 421 -17.24 -7.88 3.43
CA MET A 421 -15.94 -8.42 3.01
C MET A 421 -14.81 -7.42 3.19
N ASP A 422 -13.55 -7.87 3.14
CA ASP A 422 -12.35 -7.01 3.01
C ASP A 422 -12.37 -6.20 1.69
N SER A 423 -13.19 -5.16 1.68
CA SER A 423 -13.52 -4.26 0.57
C SER A 423 -13.99 -2.90 1.10
N PHE A 424 -14.07 -1.91 0.20
CA PHE A 424 -14.36 -0.51 0.55
C PHE A 424 -15.51 -0.31 1.55
N PRO A 425 -16.71 -0.92 1.38
CA PRO A 425 -17.85 -0.57 2.21
C PRO A 425 -17.61 -0.79 3.72
N VAL A 426 -17.09 -1.96 4.12
CA VAL A 426 -16.88 -2.23 5.56
C VAL A 426 -15.77 -1.37 6.16
N HIS A 427 -14.73 -1.08 5.36
CA HIS A 427 -13.65 -0.20 5.79
C HIS A 427 -14.13 1.24 5.94
N TYR A 428 -14.99 1.73 5.05
CA TYR A 428 -15.63 3.03 5.21
C TYR A 428 -16.50 3.07 6.48
N ALA A 429 -17.30 2.02 6.74
CA ALA A 429 -18.10 1.96 7.95
C ALA A 429 -17.25 2.03 9.23
N ALA A 430 -16.19 1.21 9.28
CA ALA A 430 -15.31 1.09 10.43
C ALA A 430 -14.43 2.33 10.66
N TYR A 431 -13.84 2.88 9.59
CA TYR A 431 -12.83 3.92 9.69
C TYR A 431 -13.37 5.33 9.55
N VAL A 432 -14.45 5.52 8.82
CA VAL A 432 -14.95 6.86 8.47
C VAL A 432 -16.27 7.08 9.17
N ALA A 433 -17.26 6.25 8.85
CA ALA A 433 -18.59 6.41 9.37
C ALA A 433 -18.64 6.29 10.91
N GLY A 434 -17.84 5.40 11.51
CA GLY A 434 -17.98 5.06 12.94
C GLY A 434 -19.21 4.17 13.20
N VAL A 435 -19.73 3.53 12.15
CA VAL A 435 -20.79 2.52 12.27
C VAL A 435 -20.16 1.20 12.69
N PRO A 436 -20.66 0.53 13.74
CA PRO A 436 -20.15 -0.78 14.15
C PRO A 436 -20.02 -1.72 12.96
N ALA A 437 -18.86 -2.35 12.80
CA ALA A 437 -18.54 -3.11 11.60
C ALA A 437 -17.88 -4.47 11.92
N LEU A 438 -18.34 -5.52 11.24
CA LEU A 438 -17.79 -6.86 11.27
C LEU A 438 -17.20 -7.19 9.90
N CYS A 439 -15.88 -7.27 9.81
CA CYS A 439 -15.18 -7.54 8.55
C CYS A 439 -14.91 -9.05 8.37
N LEU A 440 -15.31 -9.60 7.22
CA LEU A 440 -15.08 -10.99 6.85
C LEU A 440 -13.85 -11.11 5.95
N PHE A 441 -12.80 -11.72 6.48
CA PHE A 441 -11.56 -11.99 5.76
C PHE A 441 -11.55 -13.41 5.17
N SER A 442 -10.76 -13.58 4.11
CA SER A 442 -10.61 -14.86 3.41
C SER A 442 -9.20 -15.10 2.89
N SER A 443 -8.97 -14.87 1.59
CA SER A 443 -7.69 -15.04 0.92
C SER A 443 -6.70 -13.92 1.26
N THR A 444 -7.16 -12.83 1.86
CA THR A 444 -6.35 -11.72 2.39
C THR A 444 -6.13 -11.83 3.89
N LYS A 445 -5.10 -11.11 4.35
CA LYS A 445 -4.65 -11.11 5.74
C LYS A 445 -5.30 -9.94 6.50
N PRO A 446 -5.91 -10.16 7.68
CA PRO A 446 -6.54 -9.12 8.46
C PRO A 446 -5.65 -7.92 8.79
N SER A 447 -4.37 -8.15 9.12
CA SER A 447 -3.43 -7.09 9.55
C SER A 447 -3.24 -5.95 8.55
N ASN A 448 -3.57 -6.17 7.27
CA ASN A 448 -3.40 -5.15 6.25
C ASN A 448 -4.46 -4.06 6.36
N SER A 449 -5.68 -4.40 6.76
CA SER A 449 -6.82 -3.48 6.65
C SER A 449 -7.73 -3.47 7.88
N HIS A 450 -7.45 -4.29 8.89
CA HIS A 450 -8.27 -4.32 10.10
C HIS A 450 -8.12 -3.04 10.91
N ALA A 451 -9.24 -2.54 11.44
CA ALA A 451 -9.20 -1.51 12.47
C ALA A 451 -8.84 -2.14 13.82
N PRO A 452 -8.40 -1.35 14.81
CA PRO A 452 -8.20 -1.84 16.16
C PRO A 452 -9.45 -2.57 16.68
N VAL A 453 -9.26 -3.82 17.09
CA VAL A 453 -10.37 -4.67 17.55
C VAL A 453 -11.03 -4.01 18.76
N SER A 454 -12.34 -3.85 18.68
CA SER A 454 -13.17 -3.22 19.70
C SER A 454 -14.61 -3.69 19.57
N HIS A 455 -15.50 -3.15 20.40
CA HIS A 455 -16.95 -3.35 20.25
C HIS A 455 -17.50 -2.63 18.99
N GLN A 456 -16.78 -1.63 18.45
CA GLN A 456 -17.13 -0.93 17.21
C GLN A 456 -16.56 -1.62 15.97
N TYR A 457 -15.53 -2.46 16.13
CA TYR A 457 -14.95 -3.18 15.01
C TYR A 457 -14.48 -4.57 15.41
N GLN A 458 -14.96 -5.58 14.71
CA GLN A 458 -14.45 -6.94 14.80
C GLN A 458 -14.10 -7.46 13.40
N TYR A 459 -13.30 -8.52 13.35
CA TYR A 459 -13.05 -9.25 12.12
C TYR A 459 -13.14 -10.74 12.34
N LEU A 460 -13.52 -11.47 11.29
CA LEU A 460 -13.64 -12.93 11.32
C LEU A 460 -12.94 -13.57 10.13
N ASN A 461 -12.32 -14.69 10.41
CA ASN A 461 -11.69 -15.65 9.51
C ASN A 461 -11.86 -17.05 10.12
N ASN A 462 -11.52 -18.09 9.37
CA ASN A 462 -11.54 -19.47 9.88
C ASN A 462 -10.17 -19.92 10.44
N ASN A 463 -9.21 -19.00 10.59
CA ASN A 463 -7.87 -19.23 11.13
C ASN A 463 -7.14 -20.45 10.54
N LEU A 464 -7.30 -20.71 9.24
CA LEU A 464 -6.61 -21.81 8.57
C LEU A 464 -5.10 -21.60 8.44
N GLY A 465 -4.60 -20.41 8.78
CA GLY A 465 -3.18 -20.03 8.66
C GLY A 465 -2.70 -19.82 7.22
N CYS A 466 -3.60 -19.94 6.23
CA CYS A 466 -3.30 -19.74 4.80
C CYS A 466 -3.68 -18.32 4.31
N GLU A 467 -3.85 -17.37 5.23
CA GLU A 467 -4.23 -15.99 4.92
C GLU A 467 -3.13 -15.26 4.16
N GLY A 468 -3.54 -14.39 3.24
CA GLY A 468 -2.61 -13.77 2.30
C GLY A 468 -2.09 -14.78 1.25
N CYS A 469 -2.89 -15.74 0.80
CA CYS A 469 -2.44 -16.67 -0.25
C CYS A 469 -2.60 -16.13 -1.67
N PHE A 470 -3.34 -15.01 -1.87
CA PHE A 470 -3.71 -14.46 -3.18
C PHE A 470 -4.32 -15.48 -4.15
N GLY A 471 -5.07 -16.43 -3.62
CA GLY A 471 -6.07 -17.09 -4.45
C GLY A 471 -6.95 -16.01 -5.08
N PHE A 472 -6.88 -15.89 -6.40
CA PHE A 472 -7.72 -14.98 -7.19
C PHE A 472 -9.01 -15.70 -7.62
N ASP A 473 -8.88 -16.68 -8.53
CA ASP A 473 -9.99 -17.52 -9.02
C ASP A 473 -10.04 -18.92 -8.38
N VAL A 474 -8.88 -19.45 -7.99
CA VAL A 474 -8.74 -20.82 -7.47
C VAL A 474 -7.92 -20.83 -6.19
N CYS A 475 -8.46 -21.46 -5.14
CA CYS A 475 -7.82 -21.55 -3.84
C CYS A 475 -6.54 -22.38 -3.98
N PRO A 476 -5.35 -21.84 -3.67
CA PRO A 476 -4.10 -22.55 -3.89
C PRO A 476 -3.97 -23.80 -3.02
N LEU A 477 -4.59 -23.79 -1.83
CA LEU A 477 -4.56 -24.89 -0.87
C LEU A 477 -5.55 -26.02 -1.20
N PHE A 478 -6.81 -25.67 -1.51
CA PHE A 478 -7.88 -26.66 -1.69
C PHE A 478 -8.28 -26.90 -3.16
N LYS A 479 -7.74 -26.11 -4.09
CA LYS A 479 -8.08 -26.15 -5.52
C LYS A 479 -9.57 -25.96 -5.81
N THR A 480 -10.27 -25.19 -4.97
CA THR A 480 -11.69 -24.85 -5.07
C THR A 480 -11.90 -23.43 -5.59
N LYS A 481 -13.08 -23.13 -6.15
CA LYS A 481 -13.48 -21.76 -6.56
C LYS A 481 -13.92 -20.87 -5.40
N THR A 482 -14.09 -21.42 -4.20
CA THR A 482 -14.43 -20.70 -2.97
C THR A 482 -13.31 -20.82 -1.95
N CYS A 483 -13.10 -19.77 -1.16
CA CYS A 483 -12.10 -19.77 -0.09
C CYS A 483 -12.67 -20.46 1.15
N LYS A 484 -11.97 -21.45 1.71
CA LYS A 484 -12.40 -22.12 2.96
C LYS A 484 -12.02 -21.35 4.24
N SER A 485 -11.33 -20.21 4.10
CA SER A 485 -10.95 -19.37 5.24
C SER A 485 -12.06 -18.44 5.71
N PHE A 486 -13.25 -18.47 5.08
CA PHE A 486 -14.41 -17.74 5.57
C PHE A 486 -14.92 -18.30 6.89
N ALA A 487 -15.30 -17.41 7.81
CA ALA A 487 -16.10 -17.80 8.96
C ALA A 487 -17.46 -18.36 8.51
N SER A 488 -18.00 -19.33 9.24
CA SER A 488 -19.33 -19.87 9.00
C SER A 488 -20.43 -18.86 9.37
N PRO A 489 -21.63 -18.94 8.77
CA PRO A 489 -22.77 -18.08 9.12
C PRO A 489 -23.08 -18.02 10.62
N GLU A 490 -22.98 -19.14 11.34
CA GLU A 490 -23.19 -19.20 12.79
C GLU A 490 -22.25 -18.25 13.56
N LYS A 491 -20.93 -18.39 13.34
CA LYS A 491 -19.91 -17.50 13.92
C LYS A 491 -20.15 -16.03 13.62
N VAL A 492 -20.67 -15.71 12.42
CA VAL A 492 -21.01 -14.33 12.05
C VAL A 492 -22.19 -13.82 12.87
N VAL A 493 -23.24 -14.63 13.07
CA VAL A 493 -24.39 -14.29 13.91
C VAL A 493 -23.96 -14.11 15.37
N ASP A 494 -23.15 -14.99 15.91
CA ASP A 494 -22.67 -14.92 17.30
C ASP A 494 -21.89 -13.61 17.56
N ALA A 495 -20.93 -13.30 16.69
CA ALA A 495 -20.16 -12.05 16.77
C ALA A 495 -21.07 -10.82 16.66
N LEU A 496 -22.06 -10.86 15.75
CA LEU A 496 -23.02 -9.77 15.58
C LEU A 496 -23.87 -9.55 16.84
N GLN A 497 -24.32 -10.63 17.47
CA GLN A 497 -25.11 -10.55 18.70
C GLN A 497 -24.29 -9.98 19.85
N GLU A 498 -23.02 -10.38 19.97
CA GLU A 498 -22.10 -9.81 20.95
C GLU A 498 -21.95 -8.30 20.74
N MET A 499 -21.64 -7.85 19.52
CA MET A 499 -21.52 -6.42 19.18
C MET A 499 -22.79 -5.65 19.53
N MET A 500 -23.97 -6.17 19.16
CA MET A 500 -25.25 -5.51 19.42
C MET A 500 -25.57 -5.42 20.92
N SER A 501 -25.22 -6.42 21.72
CA SER A 501 -25.44 -6.40 23.18
C SER A 501 -24.64 -5.30 23.88
N VAL A 502 -23.45 -4.95 23.35
CA VAL A 502 -22.64 -3.86 23.89
C VAL A 502 -23.24 -2.50 23.54
N LEU A 503 -23.82 -2.36 22.34
CA LEU A 503 -24.50 -1.13 21.92
C LEU A 503 -25.74 -0.87 22.80
N GLU A 504 -26.54 -1.90 23.09
CA GLU A 504 -27.71 -1.80 23.99
C GLU A 504 -27.34 -1.28 25.38
N LYS A 505 -26.28 -1.84 25.99
CA LYS A 505 -25.85 -1.44 27.34
C LYS A 505 -25.40 0.02 27.42
N ARG A 506 -24.83 0.56 26.35
CA ARG A 506 -24.38 1.95 26.29
C ARG A 506 -25.55 2.93 26.21
N SER A 507 -26.58 2.60 25.44
CA SER A 507 -27.79 3.40 25.36
C SER A 507 -28.53 3.52 26.69
N CYS A 508 -28.39 2.55 27.59
CA CYS A 508 -29.00 2.61 28.93
C CYS A 508 -28.22 3.47 29.94
N CYS A 509 -26.96 3.82 29.66
CA CYS A 509 -26.09 4.56 30.58
C CYS A 509 -25.86 6.03 30.19
N ALA A 510 -26.30 6.44 28.99
CA ALA A 510 -26.33 7.82 28.52
C ALA A 510 -27.71 8.41 28.78
#